data_AF-A0A542KWG1-F1
#
_entry.id   AF-A0A542KWG1-F1
#
_cell.length_a   1.000
_cell.length_b   1.000
_cell.length_c   1.000
_cell.angle_alpha   90.00
_cell.angle_beta   90.00
_cell.angle_gamma   90.00
#
_symmetry.space_group_name_H-M   'P 1'
#
loop_
_entity.id
_entity.type
_entity.pdbx_description
1 polymer ?
#
loop_
_entity_poly.entity_id
_entity_poly.type
_entity_poly.pdbx_seq_one_letter_code
_entity_poly.pdbx_strand_id
1 'polypeptide(L)'
;MSSAARSIPATAMAATPAEPLAHQVLAGLAQHRIATTSQLRRMLRPDGTRQLISRVLNRLRSDGFVDCTVLSDANRTRTRAWYLTQEGARLTRDLPVLRGRPPYPITSATAASLKTPHTLAVVRAHLAFAADARRLGHEHGPWDWTPEVSHSIGEGERVVADAVMYYTVVESEHRRKLRAFVEVDRSTMSSERLAVKLIEYARLFHYEAQPVGRRRQASAGPAWLRWYPVYPRLLFVLTGAFRPGTSVLGRKALV
;
A
#
# COMPACT_ATOMS: atom_id res chain seq x y z
N MET A 1 34.63 15.36 -46.84
CA MET A 1 33.46 15.90 -46.13
C MET A 1 32.58 14.74 -45.70
N SER A 2 32.50 14.42 -44.41
CA SER A 2 31.30 13.79 -43.82
C SER A 2 31.32 14.04 -42.32
N SER A 3 30.25 14.65 -41.86
CA SER A 3 30.04 15.24 -40.55
C SER A 3 29.44 14.23 -39.57
N ALA A 4 29.64 14.52 -38.29
CA ALA A 4 29.30 13.73 -37.12
C ALA A 4 27.83 13.30 -36.98
N ALA A 5 27.64 12.20 -36.26
CA ALA A 5 26.51 12.03 -35.34
C ALA A 5 27.06 11.47 -34.02
N ARG A 6 27.49 12.37 -33.13
CA ARG A 6 27.67 12.07 -31.71
C ARG A 6 26.27 11.84 -31.14
N SER A 7 25.97 10.60 -30.78
CA SER A 7 24.78 10.22 -30.01
C SER A 7 24.80 10.96 -28.67
N ILE A 8 23.90 11.93 -28.51
CA ILE A 8 23.61 12.59 -27.24
C ILE A 8 22.85 11.56 -26.38
N PRO A 9 23.34 11.17 -25.19
CA PRO A 9 22.54 10.34 -24.31
C PRO A 9 21.31 11.13 -23.86
N ALA A 10 20.17 10.44 -23.93
CA ALA A 10 18.87 10.94 -23.53
C ALA A 10 18.95 11.64 -22.16
N THR A 11 18.51 12.88 -22.18
CA THR A 11 18.08 13.73 -21.07
C THR A 11 18.09 13.00 -19.73
N ALA A 12 19.14 13.23 -18.95
CA ALA A 12 19.09 13.02 -17.51
C ALA A 12 17.85 13.76 -17.00
N MET A 13 16.80 13.00 -16.66
CA MET A 13 15.65 13.54 -15.95
C MET A 13 16.20 14.35 -14.79
N ALA A 14 15.94 15.66 -14.81
CA ALA A 14 16.31 16.55 -13.72
C ALA A 14 15.88 15.90 -12.41
N ALA A 15 16.88 15.49 -11.61
CA ALA A 15 16.64 14.85 -10.34
C ALA A 15 15.93 15.88 -9.46
N THR A 16 14.62 15.72 -9.27
CA THR A 16 13.91 16.38 -8.18
C THR A 16 14.77 16.20 -6.93
N PRO A 17 15.12 17.27 -6.18
CA PRO A 17 15.94 17.11 -4.99
C PRO A 17 15.32 16.02 -4.14
N ALA A 18 16.09 14.95 -3.90
CA ALA A 18 15.58 13.75 -3.26
C ALA A 18 14.87 14.16 -1.97
N GLU A 19 13.57 13.93 -1.90
CA GLU A 19 12.73 14.36 -0.79
C GLU A 19 13.40 13.93 0.54
N PRO A 20 13.55 14.82 1.53
CA PRO A 20 14.24 14.47 2.77
C PRO A 20 13.66 13.20 3.40
N LEU A 21 14.51 12.35 3.97
CA LEU A 21 14.07 11.07 4.54
C LEU A 21 12.95 11.23 5.59
N ALA A 22 12.93 12.35 6.33
CA ALA A 22 11.85 12.68 7.26
C ALA A 22 10.49 12.78 6.56
N HIS A 23 10.41 13.49 5.43
CA HIS A 23 9.19 13.59 4.63
C HIS A 23 8.79 12.24 4.04
N GLN A 24 9.75 11.43 3.57
CA GLN A 24 9.46 10.07 3.10
C GLN A 24 8.90 9.18 4.22
N VAL A 25 9.42 9.29 5.45
CA VAL A 25 8.90 8.57 6.62
C VAL A 25 7.48 9.02 6.97
N LEU A 26 7.23 10.32 6.98
CA LEU A 26 5.90 10.89 7.21
C LEU A 26 4.92 10.45 6.12
N ALA A 27 5.32 10.47 4.84
CA ALA A 27 4.51 9.98 3.73
C ALA A 27 4.25 8.48 3.82
N GLY A 28 5.26 7.69 4.21
CA GLY A 28 5.12 6.26 4.48
C GLY A 28 4.07 5.97 5.54
N LEU A 29 4.10 6.72 6.65
CA LEU A 29 3.11 6.60 7.73
C LEU A 29 1.74 7.14 7.33
N ALA A 30 1.65 8.20 6.53
CA ALA A 30 0.39 8.71 6.02
C ALA A 30 -0.31 7.67 5.12
N GLN A 31 0.45 7.04 4.23
CA GLN A 31 -0.07 6.05 3.30
C GLN A 31 -0.43 4.74 4.01
N HIS A 32 0.49 4.20 4.79
CA HIS A 32 0.35 2.86 5.39
C HIS A 32 -0.31 2.88 6.77
N ARG A 33 -0.59 4.07 7.31
CA ARG A 33 -1.22 4.38 8.61
C ARG A 33 -0.41 3.96 9.84
N ILE A 34 0.09 2.73 9.85
CA ILE A 34 0.88 2.15 10.93
C ILE A 34 2.02 1.34 10.34
N ALA A 35 3.24 1.59 10.79
CA ALA A 35 4.39 0.77 10.41
C ALA A 35 5.41 0.64 11.55
N THR A 36 6.11 -0.48 11.59
CA THR A 36 7.28 -0.63 12.45
C THR A 36 8.51 0.04 11.82
N THR A 37 9.51 0.35 12.65
CA THR A 37 10.82 0.84 12.19
C THR A 37 11.43 -0.09 11.12
N SER A 38 11.31 -1.41 11.29
CA SER A 38 11.87 -2.40 10.34
C SER A 38 11.11 -2.38 9.02
N GLN A 39 9.79 -2.22 9.04
CA GLN A 39 8.99 -2.10 7.83
C GLN A 39 9.30 -0.81 7.06
N LEU A 40 9.37 0.34 7.75
CA LEU A 40 9.77 1.61 7.13
C LEU A 40 11.18 1.54 6.53
N ARG A 41 12.12 0.88 7.20
CA ARG A 41 13.46 0.60 6.66
C ARG A 41 13.38 -0.24 5.39
N ARG A 42 12.73 -1.40 5.43
CA ARG A 42 12.59 -2.30 4.27
C ARG A 42 11.88 -1.63 3.08
N MET A 43 11.00 -0.67 3.37
CA MET A 43 10.26 0.09 2.37
C MET A 43 11.13 1.17 1.74
N LEU A 44 11.68 2.07 2.56
CA LEU A 44 12.30 3.31 2.09
C LEU A 44 13.82 3.19 1.87
N ARG A 45 14.49 2.32 2.64
CA ARG A 45 15.94 2.13 2.63
C ARG A 45 16.26 0.63 2.79
N PRO A 46 15.93 -0.20 1.77
CA PRO A 46 16.06 -1.66 1.87
C PRO A 46 17.48 -2.14 2.21
N ASP A 47 18.50 -1.37 1.83
CA ASP A 47 19.92 -1.65 2.11
C ASP A 47 20.48 -0.79 3.27
N GLY A 48 19.66 0.09 3.85
CA GLY A 48 20.04 0.97 4.95
C GLY A 48 19.90 0.32 6.32
N THR A 49 20.45 0.99 7.35
CA THR A 49 20.38 0.51 8.74
C THR A 49 19.06 0.85 9.41
N ARG A 50 18.64 0.02 10.38
CA ARG A 50 17.46 0.29 11.21
C ARG A 50 17.65 1.57 12.03
N GLN A 51 18.87 1.84 12.49
CA GLN A 51 19.25 2.98 13.30
C GLN A 51 18.99 4.31 12.58
N LEU A 52 19.17 4.36 11.25
CA LEU A 52 18.85 5.53 10.45
C LEU A 52 17.37 5.91 10.60
N ILE A 53 16.47 4.95 10.39
CA ILE A 53 15.02 5.16 10.52
C ILE A 53 14.62 5.47 11.97
N SER A 54 15.23 4.79 12.95
CA SER A 54 14.97 5.06 14.37
C SER A 54 15.31 6.50 14.76
N ARG A 55 16.45 7.05 14.29
CA ARG A 55 16.82 8.44 14.57
C ARG A 55 15.81 9.43 14.01
N VAL A 56 15.36 9.21 12.78
CA VAL A 56 14.33 10.05 12.13
C VAL A 56 13.02 9.99 12.90
N LEU A 57 12.54 8.78 13.24
CA LEU A 57 11.28 8.61 13.99
C LEU A 57 11.33 9.22 15.39
N ASN A 58 12.45 9.09 16.09
CA ASN A 58 12.60 9.70 17.41
C ASN A 58 12.59 11.22 17.34
N ARG A 59 13.25 11.83 16.33
CA ARG A 59 13.18 13.28 16.11
C ARG A 59 11.75 13.73 15.79
N LEU A 60 11.10 13.09 14.81
CA LEU A 60 9.71 13.39 14.45
C LEU A 60 8.74 13.23 15.64
N ARG A 61 9.04 12.32 16.57
CA ARG A 61 8.26 12.14 17.80
C ARG A 61 8.49 13.29 18.78
N SER A 62 9.75 13.69 18.99
CA SER A 62 10.08 14.87 19.80
C SER A 62 9.43 16.14 19.25
N ASP A 63 9.32 16.24 17.93
CA ASP A 63 8.66 17.35 17.24
C ASP A 63 7.11 17.22 17.22
N GLY A 64 6.55 16.14 17.77
CA GLY A 64 5.09 15.94 17.90
C GLY A 64 4.36 15.45 16.64
N PHE A 65 5.06 15.08 15.57
CA PHE A 65 4.44 14.65 14.30
C PHE A 65 4.09 13.16 14.25
N VAL A 66 4.77 12.33 15.04
CA VAL A 66 4.50 10.88 15.11
C VAL A 66 4.43 10.43 16.56
N ASP A 67 3.72 9.34 16.80
CA ASP A 67 3.73 8.65 18.08
C ASP A 67 3.79 7.13 17.84
N CYS A 68 3.88 6.34 18.92
CA CYS A 68 3.94 4.90 18.81
C CYS A 68 3.22 4.17 19.93
N THR A 69 2.66 3.01 19.58
CA THR A 69 2.26 1.98 20.54
C THR A 69 3.33 0.89 20.62
N VAL A 70 3.47 0.26 21.78
CA VAL A 70 4.39 -0.86 21.99
C VAL A 70 3.64 -2.15 21.74
N LEU A 71 4.14 -2.94 20.80
CA LEU A 71 3.68 -4.30 20.57
C LEU A 71 4.21 -5.19 21.69
N SER A 72 3.29 -5.72 22.50
CA SER A 72 3.59 -6.82 23.42
C SER A 72 3.70 -8.11 22.62
N ASP A 73 4.91 -8.66 22.57
CA ASP A 73 5.17 -10.00 22.08
C ASP A 73 5.83 -10.75 23.24
N ALA A 74 5.18 -11.80 23.74
CA ALA A 74 5.57 -12.51 24.95
C ALA A 74 7.00 -13.09 24.90
N ASN A 75 7.58 -13.24 23.70
CA ASN A 75 8.90 -13.85 23.49
C ASN A 75 9.88 -12.95 22.71
N ARG A 76 9.63 -11.64 22.54
CA ARG A 76 10.52 -10.75 21.76
C ARG A 76 10.74 -9.37 22.37
N THR A 77 11.84 -8.74 21.94
CA THR A 77 12.10 -7.31 22.17
C THR A 77 10.89 -6.45 21.80
N ARG A 78 10.53 -5.55 22.72
CA ARG A 78 9.48 -4.53 22.55
C ARG A 78 9.61 -3.83 21.20
N THR A 79 8.65 -4.08 20.31
CA THR A 79 8.61 -3.48 18.97
C THR A 79 7.65 -2.31 18.97
N ARG A 80 8.07 -1.15 18.44
CA ARG A 80 7.22 0.04 18.30
C ARG A 80 6.48 0.02 16.96
N ALA A 81 5.17 0.19 17.01
CA ALA A 81 4.33 0.48 15.86
C ALA A 81 4.04 1.99 15.83
N TRP A 82 4.51 2.65 14.79
CA TRP A 82 4.48 4.11 14.65
C TRP A 82 3.29 4.55 13.80
N TYR A 83 2.71 5.69 14.13
CA TYR A 83 1.61 6.31 13.41
C TYR A 83 1.74 7.85 13.46
N LEU A 84 1.06 8.54 12.54
CA LEU A 84 1.00 10.00 12.55
C LEU A 84 0.11 10.50 13.68
N THR A 85 0.54 11.56 14.37
CA THR A 85 -0.36 12.37 15.21
C THR A 85 -1.31 13.18 14.31
N GLN A 86 -2.27 13.88 14.91
CA GLN A 86 -3.11 14.82 14.16
C GLN A 86 -2.27 15.87 13.42
N GLU A 87 -1.21 16.38 14.04
CA GLU A 87 -0.35 17.39 13.44
C GLU A 87 0.51 16.82 12.29
N GLY A 88 1.09 15.62 12.48
CA GLY A 88 1.78 14.94 11.37
C GLY A 88 0.85 14.61 10.20
N ALA A 89 -0.41 14.25 10.48
CA ALA A 89 -1.41 14.04 9.45
C ALA A 89 -1.75 15.33 8.68
N ARG A 90 -1.78 16.49 9.35
CA ARG A 90 -2.02 17.79 8.68
C ARG A 90 -0.89 18.14 7.73
N LEU A 91 0.36 17.98 8.18
CA LEU A 91 1.57 18.28 7.39
C LEU A 91 1.67 17.41 6.13
N THR A 92 1.18 16.17 6.18
CA THR A 92 1.25 15.24 5.06
C THR A 92 0.19 15.46 3.98
N ARG A 93 -0.86 16.25 4.24
CA ARG A 93 -1.98 16.45 3.27
C ARG A 93 -1.53 17.00 1.92
N ASP A 94 -0.55 17.89 1.94
CA ASP A 94 -0.11 18.61 0.75
C ASP A 94 1.13 17.99 0.09
N LEU A 95 1.64 16.88 0.65
CA LEU A 95 2.80 16.21 0.08
C LEU A 95 2.48 15.70 -1.34
N PRO A 96 3.30 16.04 -2.35
CA PRO A 96 3.03 15.67 -3.74
C PRO A 96 2.78 14.18 -3.95
N VAL A 97 3.51 13.33 -3.23
CA VAL A 97 3.41 11.86 -3.31
C VAL A 97 2.08 11.30 -2.79
N LEU A 98 1.33 12.08 -2.01
CA LEU A 98 0.05 11.69 -1.42
C LEU A 98 -1.16 12.38 -2.08
N ARG A 99 -0.95 13.21 -3.10
CA ARG A 99 -2.06 13.91 -3.77
C ARG A 99 -3.12 12.93 -4.27
N GLY A 100 -4.39 13.31 -4.08
CA GLY A 100 -5.54 12.49 -4.45
C GLY A 100 -5.81 11.30 -3.52
N ARG A 101 -5.08 11.18 -2.39
CA ARG A 101 -5.30 10.14 -1.37
C ARG A 101 -5.93 10.77 -0.13
N PRO A 102 -7.15 10.36 0.27
CA PRO A 102 -7.76 10.91 1.47
C PRO A 102 -6.93 10.57 2.72
N PRO A 103 -6.65 11.55 3.60
CA PRO A 103 -5.97 11.28 4.86
C PRO A 103 -6.92 10.56 5.81
N TYR A 104 -6.50 9.43 6.38
CA TYR A 104 -7.23 8.72 7.42
C TYR A 104 -6.39 8.69 8.70
N PRO A 105 -6.37 9.80 9.46
CA PRO A 105 -5.56 9.87 10.67
C PRO A 105 -6.05 8.85 11.70
N ILE A 106 -5.10 8.31 12.45
CA ILE A 106 -5.42 7.53 13.64
C ILE A 106 -5.70 8.52 14.77
N THR A 107 -6.94 8.48 15.27
CA THR A 107 -7.45 9.51 16.18
C THR A 107 -7.12 9.26 17.64
N SER A 108 -6.64 8.07 18.01
CA SER A 108 -6.23 7.74 19.38
C SER A 108 -5.29 6.54 19.46
N ALA A 109 -4.57 6.40 20.58
CA ALA A 109 -3.73 5.23 20.86
C ALA A 109 -4.52 3.91 20.93
N THR A 110 -5.77 3.96 21.39
CA THR A 110 -6.68 2.81 21.39
C THR A 110 -7.07 2.40 19.97
N ALA A 111 -7.44 3.37 19.12
CA ALA A 111 -7.73 3.13 17.72
C ALA A 111 -6.50 2.59 16.98
N ALA A 112 -5.30 3.11 17.31
CA ALA A 112 -4.05 2.58 16.81
C ALA A 112 -3.90 1.10 17.18
N SER A 113 -4.04 0.77 18.46
CA SER A 113 -3.82 -0.59 18.99
C SER A 113 -4.78 -1.62 18.38
N LEU A 114 -6.06 -1.27 18.19
CA LEU A 114 -7.05 -2.17 17.56
C LEU A 114 -6.73 -2.46 16.08
N LYS A 115 -6.28 -1.45 15.33
CA LYS A 115 -5.94 -1.60 13.89
C LYS A 115 -4.57 -2.23 13.66
N THR A 116 -3.64 -2.01 14.60
CA THR A 116 -2.22 -2.34 14.46
C THR A 116 -1.97 -3.77 13.95
N PRO A 117 -2.55 -4.84 14.53
CA PRO A 117 -2.24 -6.20 14.10
C PRO A 117 -2.55 -6.47 12.62
N HIS A 118 -3.70 -6.00 12.12
CA HIS A 118 -4.11 -6.14 10.72
C HIS A 118 -3.29 -5.23 9.80
N THR A 119 -3.19 -3.93 10.12
CA THR A 119 -2.42 -2.97 9.32
C THR A 119 -0.97 -3.40 9.15
N LEU A 120 -0.33 -3.91 10.21
CA LEU A 120 1.04 -4.43 10.12
C LEU A 120 1.15 -5.69 9.25
N ALA A 121 0.10 -6.51 9.16
CA ALA A 121 0.05 -7.66 8.24
C ALA A 121 -0.09 -7.20 6.79
N VAL A 122 -0.92 -6.19 6.51
CA VAL A 122 -1.05 -5.54 5.19
C VAL A 122 0.29 -4.96 4.73
N VAL A 123 1.00 -4.22 5.59
CA VAL A 123 2.34 -3.70 5.27
C VAL A 123 3.35 -4.83 5.06
N ARG A 124 3.22 -5.97 5.76
CA ARG A 124 4.07 -7.14 5.54
C ARG A 124 3.84 -7.76 4.16
N ALA A 125 2.59 -7.84 3.71
CA ALA A 125 2.25 -8.30 2.37
C ALA A 125 2.88 -7.38 1.31
N HIS A 126 2.70 -6.06 1.43
CA HIS A 126 3.36 -5.05 0.58
C HIS A 126 4.87 -5.30 0.45
N LEU A 127 5.55 -5.44 1.59
CA LEU A 127 7.01 -5.63 1.61
C LEU A 127 7.47 -6.97 1.02
N ALA A 128 6.60 -7.98 0.95
CA ALA A 128 6.91 -9.24 0.27
C ALA A 128 6.96 -9.02 -1.24
N PHE A 129 5.97 -8.31 -1.81
CA PHE A 129 5.98 -7.94 -3.23
C PHE A 129 7.13 -6.99 -3.57
N ALA A 130 7.44 -6.03 -2.70
CA ALA A 130 8.58 -5.12 -2.90
C ALA A 130 9.93 -5.85 -2.91
N ALA A 131 10.08 -6.85 -2.04
CA ALA A 131 11.29 -7.67 -2.01
C ALA A 131 11.40 -8.56 -3.25
N ASP A 132 10.30 -9.17 -3.67
CA ASP A 132 10.25 -10.00 -4.87
C ASP A 132 10.55 -9.19 -6.14
N ALA A 133 9.96 -7.99 -6.26
CA ALA A 133 10.22 -7.09 -7.37
C ALA A 133 11.70 -6.74 -7.50
N ARG A 134 12.33 -6.31 -6.39
CA ARG A 134 13.78 -6.03 -6.38
C ARG A 134 14.62 -7.24 -6.77
N ARG A 135 14.26 -8.43 -6.27
CA ARG A 135 14.97 -9.67 -6.59
C ARG A 135 14.89 -10.02 -8.08
N LEU A 136 13.78 -9.69 -8.73
CA LEU A 136 13.52 -9.98 -10.14
C LEU A 136 13.84 -8.82 -11.10
N GLY A 137 14.28 -7.67 -10.58
CA GLY A 137 14.47 -6.46 -11.40
C GLY A 137 13.15 -5.82 -11.87
N HIS A 138 12.02 -6.17 -11.26
CA HIS A 138 10.72 -5.58 -11.51
C HIS A 138 10.52 -4.30 -10.70
N GLU A 139 9.49 -3.52 -11.02
CA GLU A 139 9.19 -2.28 -10.30
C GLU A 139 8.01 -2.48 -9.35
N HIS A 140 8.28 -2.27 -8.06
CA HIS A 140 7.27 -2.15 -7.02
C HIS A 140 7.87 -1.40 -5.82
N GLY A 141 7.56 -0.11 -5.73
CA GLY A 141 8.09 0.81 -4.73
C GLY A 141 7.20 1.01 -3.51
N PRO A 142 7.61 1.92 -2.61
CA PRO A 142 6.85 2.31 -1.43
C PRO A 142 5.43 2.80 -1.71
N TRP A 143 5.24 3.42 -2.87
CA TRP A 143 4.04 4.18 -3.25
C TRP A 143 3.09 3.41 -4.19
N ASP A 144 3.52 2.23 -4.64
CA ASP A 144 2.79 1.32 -5.54
C ASP A 144 1.81 0.40 -4.80
N TRP A 145 1.37 0.83 -3.62
CA TRP A 145 0.46 0.11 -2.75
C TRP A 145 -0.46 1.10 -2.06
N THR A 146 -1.74 1.14 -2.43
CA THR A 146 -2.71 2.06 -1.84
C THR A 146 -3.59 1.29 -0.87
N PRO A 147 -3.50 1.52 0.45
CA PRO A 147 -4.34 0.82 1.42
C PRO A 147 -5.79 1.30 1.40
N GLU A 148 -6.71 0.42 1.81
CA GLU A 148 -8.12 0.73 2.10
C GLU A 148 -8.85 1.49 0.97
N VAL A 149 -8.82 0.92 -0.24
CA VAL A 149 -9.45 1.53 -1.41
C VAL A 149 -10.90 1.10 -1.51
N SER A 150 -11.80 2.08 -1.44
CA SER A 150 -13.24 1.84 -1.44
C SER A 150 -13.88 2.15 -2.79
N HIS A 151 -14.67 1.20 -3.31
CA HIS A 151 -15.42 1.34 -4.56
C HIS A 151 -16.92 1.15 -4.28
N SER A 152 -17.77 2.01 -4.84
CA SER A 152 -19.23 1.82 -4.73
C SER A 152 -19.68 0.70 -5.65
N ILE A 153 -20.64 -0.10 -5.16
CA ILE A 153 -21.26 -1.22 -5.88
C ILE A 153 -22.80 -1.06 -6.00
N GLY A 154 -23.29 0.18 -5.93
CA GLY A 154 -24.72 0.54 -6.00
C GLY A 154 -25.38 0.65 -4.63
N GLU A 155 -26.56 1.28 -4.58
CA GLU A 155 -27.48 1.28 -3.42
C GLU A 155 -26.85 1.73 -2.08
N GLY A 156 -25.82 2.59 -2.13
CA GLY A 156 -25.09 3.03 -0.94
C GLY A 156 -24.04 2.03 -0.43
N GLU A 157 -23.96 0.84 -1.01
CA GLU A 157 -23.00 -0.19 -0.67
C GLU A 157 -21.64 0.04 -1.34
N ARG A 158 -20.60 -0.49 -0.68
CA ARG A 158 -19.21 -0.32 -1.09
C ARG A 158 -18.39 -1.55 -0.76
N VAL A 159 -17.53 -1.95 -1.68
CA VAL A 159 -16.44 -2.89 -1.40
C VAL A 159 -15.19 -2.10 -1.01
N VAL A 160 -14.46 -2.57 0.01
CA VAL A 160 -13.22 -1.95 0.48
C VAL A 160 -12.10 -2.99 0.44
N ALA A 161 -11.14 -2.78 -0.46
CA ALA A 161 -9.95 -3.61 -0.53
C ALA A 161 -8.98 -3.25 0.60
N ASP A 162 -8.36 -4.23 1.27
CA ASP A 162 -7.26 -3.94 2.20
C ASP A 162 -6.15 -3.15 1.51
N ALA A 163 -5.89 -3.44 0.22
CA ALA A 163 -5.09 -2.59 -0.64
C ALA A 163 -5.36 -2.76 -2.14
N VAL A 164 -4.93 -1.78 -2.92
CA VAL A 164 -4.69 -1.91 -4.36
C VAL A 164 -3.19 -1.89 -4.60
N MET A 165 -2.68 -2.96 -5.22
CA MET A 165 -1.28 -3.13 -5.59
C MET A 165 -1.07 -2.75 -7.05
N TYR A 166 0.02 -2.04 -7.33
CA TYR A 166 0.54 -1.76 -8.67
C TYR A 166 1.90 -2.44 -8.80
N TYR A 167 2.14 -3.19 -9.86
CA TYR A 167 3.39 -3.92 -10.05
C TYR A 167 3.78 -3.91 -11.51
N THR A 168 5.00 -3.53 -11.86
CA THR A 168 5.47 -3.57 -13.25
C THR A 168 6.46 -4.72 -13.41
N VAL A 169 6.06 -5.74 -14.15
CA VAL A 169 6.98 -6.77 -14.64
C VAL A 169 7.86 -6.14 -15.72
N VAL A 170 9.18 -6.29 -15.56
CA VAL A 170 10.18 -5.77 -16.51
C VAL A 170 10.90 -6.98 -17.08
N GLU A 171 10.71 -7.22 -18.37
CA GLU A 171 11.28 -8.34 -19.11
C GLU A 171 11.94 -7.78 -20.38
N SER A 172 13.28 -7.70 -20.40
CA SER A 172 14.02 -7.10 -21.52
C SER A 172 13.51 -5.68 -21.84
N GLU A 173 13.05 -5.44 -23.08
CA GLU A 173 12.48 -4.16 -23.53
C GLU A 173 10.98 -3.99 -23.21
N HIS A 174 10.34 -5.00 -22.61
CA HIS A 174 8.90 -4.99 -22.34
C HIS A 174 8.59 -4.68 -20.88
N ARG A 175 7.60 -3.81 -20.68
CA ARG A 175 7.07 -3.45 -19.36
C ARG A 175 5.58 -3.75 -19.29
N ARG A 176 5.20 -4.67 -18.41
CA ARG A 176 3.80 -5.08 -18.22
C ARG A 176 3.30 -4.63 -16.85
N LYS A 177 2.28 -3.77 -16.85
CA LYS A 177 1.64 -3.25 -15.64
C LYS A 177 0.57 -4.22 -15.15
N LEU A 178 0.76 -4.74 -13.95
CA LEU A 178 -0.18 -5.58 -13.23
C LEU A 178 -0.84 -4.77 -12.11
N ARG A 179 -2.11 -5.10 -11.83
CA ARG A 179 -2.88 -4.53 -10.72
C ARG A 179 -3.63 -5.61 -9.98
N ALA A 180 -3.72 -5.49 -8.66
CA ALA A 180 -4.53 -6.39 -7.86
C ALA A 180 -5.25 -5.66 -6.72
N PHE A 181 -6.51 -6.03 -6.47
CA PHE A 181 -7.12 -5.91 -5.15
C PHE A 181 -6.50 -6.97 -4.26
N VAL A 182 -5.96 -6.53 -3.13
CA VAL A 182 -5.33 -7.42 -2.15
C VAL A 182 -6.18 -7.44 -0.89
N GLU A 183 -6.46 -8.65 -0.42
CA GLU A 183 -7.11 -8.92 0.85
C GLU A 183 -6.19 -9.74 1.73
N VAL A 184 -5.95 -9.29 2.95
CA VAL A 184 -5.08 -9.97 3.90
C VAL A 184 -5.93 -10.58 4.99
N ASP A 185 -6.00 -11.90 5.08
CA ASP A 185 -6.65 -12.54 6.21
C ASP A 185 -5.61 -13.12 7.17
N ARG A 186 -5.76 -12.79 8.44
CA ARG A 186 -4.91 -13.27 9.52
C ARG A 186 -5.39 -14.63 10.07
N SER A 187 -6.05 -15.43 9.23
CA SER A 187 -6.76 -16.66 9.61
C SER A 187 -7.86 -16.39 10.63
N THR A 188 -8.54 -15.26 10.47
CA THR A 188 -9.59 -14.77 11.38
C THR A 188 -10.95 -14.67 10.71
N MET A 189 -10.99 -14.72 9.38
CA MET A 189 -12.21 -14.63 8.60
C MET A 189 -12.82 -16.03 8.39
N SER A 190 -14.14 -16.15 8.55
CA SER A 190 -14.84 -17.39 8.21
C SER A 190 -15.01 -17.55 6.70
N SER A 191 -15.27 -18.78 6.25
CA SER A 191 -15.52 -19.08 4.84
C SER A 191 -16.73 -18.32 4.28
N GLU A 192 -17.77 -18.11 5.09
CA GLU A 192 -18.96 -17.35 4.71
C GLU A 192 -18.62 -15.87 4.48
N ARG A 193 -17.81 -15.27 5.37
CA ARG A 193 -17.36 -13.88 5.21
C ARG A 193 -16.46 -13.72 3.99
N LEU A 194 -15.63 -14.72 3.69
CA LEU A 194 -14.85 -14.76 2.45
C LEU A 194 -15.76 -14.81 1.22
N ALA A 195 -16.79 -15.66 1.22
CA ALA A 195 -17.74 -15.78 0.12
C ALA A 195 -18.49 -14.47 -0.14
N VAL A 196 -18.96 -13.80 0.90
CA VAL A 196 -19.58 -12.46 0.79
C VAL A 196 -18.63 -11.47 0.12
N LYS A 197 -17.36 -11.47 0.52
CA LYS A 197 -16.34 -10.58 -0.08
C LYS A 197 -16.12 -10.86 -1.56
N LEU A 198 -16.10 -12.13 -1.96
CA LEU A 198 -16.02 -12.52 -3.38
C LEU A 198 -17.25 -12.05 -4.17
N ILE A 199 -18.45 -12.16 -3.58
CA ILE A 199 -19.69 -11.66 -4.18
C ILE A 199 -19.62 -10.14 -4.36
N GLU A 200 -19.12 -9.39 -3.38
CA GLU A 200 -18.93 -7.94 -3.49
C GLU A 200 -17.99 -7.54 -4.64
N TYR A 201 -16.89 -8.28 -4.84
CA TYR A 201 -15.99 -8.05 -5.98
C TYR A 201 -16.64 -8.41 -7.33
N ALA A 202 -17.42 -9.49 -7.39
CA ALA A 202 -18.20 -9.83 -8.57
C ALA A 202 -19.24 -8.73 -8.87
N ARG A 203 -19.91 -8.20 -7.85
CA ARG A 203 -20.80 -7.04 -7.99
C ARG A 203 -20.05 -5.83 -8.51
N LEU A 204 -18.86 -5.52 -7.97
CA LEU A 204 -18.02 -4.44 -8.51
C LEU A 204 -17.70 -4.66 -9.99
N PHE A 205 -17.37 -5.89 -10.41
CA PHE A 205 -17.04 -6.20 -11.80
C PHE A 205 -18.17 -5.87 -12.78
N HIS A 206 -19.42 -6.14 -12.37
CA HIS A 206 -20.62 -5.90 -13.17
C HIS A 206 -21.29 -4.54 -12.91
N TYR A 207 -20.89 -3.80 -11.88
CA TYR A 207 -21.59 -2.58 -11.49
C TYR A 207 -21.40 -1.46 -12.51
N GLU A 208 -22.49 -1.02 -13.12
CA GLU A 208 -22.55 0.16 -13.98
C GLU A 208 -23.12 1.35 -13.19
N ALA A 209 -22.38 2.46 -13.17
CA ALA A 209 -22.82 3.64 -12.43
C ALA A 209 -23.95 4.34 -13.18
N GLN A 210 -25.11 4.45 -12.55
CA GLN A 210 -26.23 5.21 -13.11
C GLN A 210 -25.89 6.71 -13.12
N PRO A 211 -26.07 7.42 -14.25
CA PRO A 211 -25.84 8.85 -14.31
C PRO A 211 -26.88 9.59 -13.46
N VAL A 212 -26.43 10.32 -12.44
CA VAL A 212 -27.30 11.21 -11.67
C VAL A 212 -27.45 12.53 -12.42
N GLY A 213 -28.61 12.75 -13.05
CA GLY A 213 -28.99 14.01 -13.69
C GLY A 213 -29.01 14.02 -15.22
N ARG A 214 -29.79 14.96 -15.80
CA ARG A 214 -30.12 15.08 -17.23
C ARG A 214 -29.02 15.78 -18.04
N ARG A 215 -27.74 15.40 -17.91
CA ARG A 215 -26.66 15.80 -18.86
C ARG A 215 -25.30 15.18 -18.47
N ARG A 216 -25.04 13.98 -18.99
CA ARG A 216 -23.71 13.52 -19.44
C ARG A 216 -23.92 12.14 -20.06
N GLN A 217 -23.36 11.90 -21.24
CA GLN A 217 -23.22 10.54 -21.76
C GLN A 217 -22.51 9.74 -20.66
N ALA A 218 -23.22 8.80 -20.03
CA ALA A 218 -22.59 7.84 -19.15
C ALA A 218 -21.49 7.15 -19.95
N SER A 219 -20.30 6.97 -19.37
CA SER A 219 -19.37 6.03 -19.94
C SER A 219 -20.09 4.69 -20.01
N ALA A 220 -20.37 4.20 -21.22
CA ALA A 220 -20.96 2.87 -21.39
C ALA A 220 -19.99 1.85 -20.77
N GLY A 221 -20.48 1.07 -19.81
CA GLY A 221 -19.73 0.00 -19.16
C GLY A 221 -19.46 0.18 -17.67
N PRO A 222 -18.77 -0.80 -17.07
CA PRO A 222 -18.61 -0.89 -15.62
C PRO A 222 -17.92 0.32 -14.99
N ALA A 223 -18.41 0.72 -13.81
CA ALA A 223 -17.98 1.89 -13.08
C ALA A 223 -16.50 1.84 -12.68
N TRP A 224 -15.88 0.65 -12.64
CA TRP A 224 -14.47 0.48 -12.31
C TRP A 224 -13.51 0.97 -13.41
N LEU A 225 -13.98 1.09 -14.66
CA LEU A 225 -13.19 1.57 -15.80
C LEU A 225 -12.67 3.00 -15.61
N ARG A 226 -13.32 3.79 -14.76
CA ARG A 226 -12.87 5.15 -14.43
C ARG A 226 -11.53 5.20 -13.69
N TRP A 227 -11.10 4.09 -13.09
CA TRP A 227 -9.83 4.02 -12.34
C TRP A 227 -8.85 3.03 -12.93
N TYR A 228 -9.34 1.96 -13.57
CA TYR A 228 -8.49 0.87 -14.04
C TYR A 228 -8.75 0.58 -15.52
N PRO A 229 -7.70 0.50 -16.35
CA PRO A 229 -7.84 0.15 -17.76
C PRO A 229 -8.24 -1.32 -17.96
N VAL A 230 -7.95 -2.17 -16.96
CA VAL A 230 -8.33 -3.58 -16.88
C VAL A 230 -8.72 -3.86 -15.44
N TYR A 231 -9.74 -4.67 -15.21
CA TYR A 231 -10.16 -5.05 -13.86
C TYR A 231 -8.99 -5.65 -13.07
N PRO A 232 -8.64 -5.12 -11.88
CA PRO A 232 -7.57 -5.67 -11.07
C PRO A 232 -7.82 -7.13 -10.70
N ARG A 233 -6.76 -7.94 -10.65
CA ARG A 233 -6.85 -9.31 -10.12
C ARG A 233 -7.23 -9.29 -8.65
N LEU A 234 -7.83 -10.37 -8.14
CA LEU A 234 -8.13 -10.49 -6.72
C LEU A 234 -7.11 -11.42 -6.05
N LEU A 235 -6.38 -10.93 -5.05
CA LEU A 235 -5.34 -11.68 -4.34
C LEU A 235 -5.68 -11.78 -2.86
N PHE A 236 -5.81 -13.01 -2.36
CA PHE A 236 -5.93 -13.29 -0.93
C PHE A 236 -4.58 -13.70 -0.35
N VAL A 237 -4.10 -12.96 0.65
CA VAL A 237 -2.89 -13.26 1.40
C VAL A 237 -3.29 -13.80 2.76
N LEU A 238 -3.14 -15.11 2.94
CA LEU A 238 -3.42 -15.77 4.21
C LEU A 238 -2.16 -15.78 5.09
N THR A 239 -2.29 -15.35 6.33
CA THR A 239 -1.21 -15.35 7.33
C THR A 239 -1.74 -15.78 8.69
N GLY A 240 -0.85 -16.17 9.61
CA GLY A 240 -1.25 -16.49 10.98
C GLY A 240 -1.83 -17.90 11.19
N ALA A 241 -1.93 -18.71 10.15
CA ALA A 241 -2.41 -20.10 10.22
C ALA A 241 -1.43 -21.08 10.90
N PHE A 242 -0.35 -20.59 11.51
CA PHE A 242 0.69 -21.47 12.07
C PHE A 242 0.26 -22.06 13.41
N ARG A 243 0.06 -23.38 13.43
CA ARG A 243 0.38 -24.19 14.61
C ARG A 243 1.91 -24.28 14.73
N PRO A 244 2.49 -24.27 15.95
CA PRO A 244 3.92 -24.54 16.10
C PRO A 244 4.24 -25.93 15.50
N GLY A 245 5.09 -26.00 14.47
CA GLY A 245 5.62 -27.27 13.95
C GLY A 245 5.61 -27.51 12.44
N THR A 246 4.96 -26.67 11.62
CA THR A 246 4.90 -26.92 10.16
C THR A 246 5.26 -25.70 9.31
N SER A 247 6.35 -25.80 8.56
CA SER A 247 6.78 -24.82 7.55
C SER A 247 6.08 -25.10 6.22
N VAL A 248 5.14 -24.24 5.81
CA VAL A 248 4.83 -24.02 4.38
C VAL A 248 4.43 -22.57 4.16
N LEU A 249 5.18 -21.86 3.30
CA LEU A 249 4.75 -20.58 2.72
C LEU A 249 3.75 -20.89 1.60
N GLY A 250 2.48 -21.03 1.94
CA GLY A 250 1.41 -21.32 0.98
C GLY A 250 1.10 -20.11 0.09
N ARG A 251 1.67 -20.08 -1.12
CA ARG A 251 1.13 -19.24 -2.21
C ARG A 251 -0.13 -19.92 -2.73
N LYS A 252 -1.31 -19.38 -2.43
CA LYS A 252 -2.52 -19.61 -3.23
C LYS A 252 -2.97 -18.26 -3.78
N ALA A 253 -2.60 -18.02 -5.04
CA ALA A 253 -3.34 -17.06 -5.85
C ALA A 253 -4.62 -17.76 -6.30
N LEU A 254 -5.78 -17.24 -5.93
CA LEU A 254 -7.02 -17.54 -6.64
C LEU A 254 -7.02 -16.63 -7.89
N VAL A 255 -7.30 -17.23 -9.05
CA VAL A 255 -7.15 -16.65 -10.40
C VAL A 255 -8.24 -15.63 -10.71
#